data_AF-A0A8H8DJF5-F1
#
_entry.id   AF-A0A8H8DJF5-F1
#
_cell.length_a   1.000
_cell.length_b   1.000
_cell.length_c   1.000
_cell.angle_alpha   90.00
_cell.angle_beta   90.00
_cell.angle_gamma   90.00
#
_symmetry.space_group_name_H-M   'P 1'
#
loop_
_entity.id
_entity.type
_entity.pdbx_description
1 polymer ?
#
loop_
_entity_poly.entity_id
_entity_poly.type
_entity_poly.pdbx_seq_one_letter_code
_entity_poly.pdbx_strand_id
1 'polypeptide(L)'
;MSTGLLSIRQRQVAAPEVAARQKDEKELHGGSYKWFVRGKGHAAAPDDFRIESKRRKALKDYDKYLKAFQYGNALDAALSMHPPALTVVSLLQELVHRDGLRAALAGRDDIALEPLAQFIVKNITNPRFTPLLVDVTITLGARSVPAHRRAVSEAPVAAHAGDRVPARADEGPR
;
A
#
# COMPACT_ATOMS: atom_id res chain seq x y z
N MET A 1 11.47 55.76 -4.61
CA MET A 1 12.46 55.22 -3.66
C MET A 1 11.89 55.37 -2.26
N SER A 2 11.20 54.35 -1.74
CA SER A 2 10.57 54.38 -0.41
C SER A 2 11.62 54.11 0.66
N THR A 3 11.90 55.09 1.51
CA THR A 3 12.86 54.97 2.62
C THR A 3 12.37 53.94 3.64
N GLY A 4 13.04 52.79 3.71
CA GLY A 4 12.73 51.66 4.60
C GLY A 4 13.06 51.91 6.07
N LEU A 5 12.47 52.93 6.69
CA LEU A 5 12.59 53.21 8.11
C LEU A 5 11.35 52.70 8.86
N LEU A 6 11.46 51.52 9.48
CA LEU A 6 10.47 50.98 10.41
C LEU A 6 10.88 51.33 11.85
N SER A 7 10.24 52.33 12.45
CA SER A 7 10.45 52.67 13.87
C SER A 7 9.57 51.78 14.76
N ILE A 8 10.17 50.76 15.38
CA ILE A 8 9.51 49.92 16.37
C ILE A 8 9.72 50.55 17.74
N ARG A 9 8.67 51.17 18.31
CA ARG A 9 8.66 51.57 19.72
C ARG A 9 8.15 50.41 20.56
N GLN A 10 9.06 49.74 21.26
CA GLN A 10 8.68 48.79 22.30
C GLN A 10 8.15 49.55 23.51
N ARG A 11 6.96 49.16 23.98
CA ARG A 11 6.39 49.63 25.25
C ARG A 11 7.31 49.23 26.39
N GLN A 12 7.71 50.20 27.21
CA GLN A 12 8.39 49.94 28.48
C GLN A 12 7.37 49.28 29.42
N VAL A 13 7.53 47.97 29.64
CA VAL A 13 6.67 47.19 30.54
C VAL A 13 7.13 47.46 31.96
N ALA A 14 6.23 47.95 32.80
CA ALA A 14 6.55 48.28 34.18
C ALA A 14 6.88 47.00 34.98
N ALA A 15 7.78 47.09 35.96
CA ALA A 15 8.19 45.99 36.83
C ALA A 15 7.02 45.11 37.38
N PRO A 16 5.88 45.67 37.85
CA PRO A 16 4.77 44.84 38.32
C PRO A 16 4.10 44.00 37.21
N GLU A 17 4.11 44.49 35.97
CA GLU A 17 3.51 43.82 34.82
C GLU A 17 4.42 42.69 34.31
N VAL A 18 5.74 42.84 34.45
CA VAL A 18 6.71 41.74 34.24
C VAL A 18 6.51 40.64 35.29
N ALA A 19 6.33 41.02 36.55
CA ALA A 19 6.08 40.07 37.64
C ALA A 19 4.74 39.33 37.47
N ALA A 20 3.70 39.98 36.95
CA ALA A 20 2.43 39.34 36.61
C ALA A 20 2.60 38.31 35.48
N ARG A 21 3.29 38.66 34.39
CA ARG A 21 3.58 37.72 33.30
C ARG A 21 4.40 36.51 33.74
N GLN A 22 5.36 36.71 34.65
CA GLN A 22 6.15 35.61 35.22
C GLN A 22 5.30 34.69 36.12
N LYS A 23 4.25 35.21 36.76
CA LYS A 23 3.31 34.40 37.54
C LYS A 23 2.40 33.60 36.61
N ASP A 24 1.80 34.25 35.62
CA ASP A 24 0.97 33.58 34.60
C ASP A 24 1.77 32.50 33.84
N GLU A 25 3.04 32.76 33.53
CA GLU A 25 3.94 31.75 32.95
C GLU A 25 4.26 30.59 33.89
N LYS A 26 4.29 30.84 35.21
CA LYS A 26 4.49 29.79 36.22
C LYS A 26 3.23 28.96 36.44
N GLU A 27 2.05 29.55 36.25
CA GLU A 27 0.78 28.86 36.36
C GLU A 27 0.62 27.80 35.27
N LEU A 28 0.13 26.64 35.68
CA LEU A 28 -0.06 25.49 34.82
C LEU A 28 -1.44 25.58 34.17
N HIS A 29 -1.51 26.21 32.99
CA HIS A 29 -2.74 26.27 32.20
C HIS A 29 -3.02 24.97 31.45
N GLY A 30 -4.26 24.49 31.48
CA GLY A 30 -4.71 23.35 30.68
C GLY A 30 -4.46 23.57 29.19
N GLY A 31 -3.93 22.54 28.51
CA GLY A 31 -3.60 22.61 27.08
C GLY A 31 -2.21 23.17 26.76
N SER A 32 -1.50 23.77 27.73
CA SER A 32 -0.11 24.20 27.55
C SER A 32 0.86 23.00 27.55
N TYR A 33 1.98 23.10 26.84
CA TYR A 33 3.03 22.06 26.84
C TYR A 33 3.51 21.74 28.27
N LYS A 34 3.63 22.75 29.14
CA LYS A 34 4.01 22.57 30.55
C LYS A 34 2.98 21.72 31.33
N TRP A 35 1.71 21.81 30.98
CA TRP A 35 0.65 20.97 31.53
C TRP A 35 0.79 19.50 31.12
N PHE A 36 1.14 19.24 29.86
CA PHE A 36 1.35 17.86 29.36
C PHE A 36 2.64 17.22 29.89
N VAL A 37 3.66 18.02 30.20
CA VAL A 37 4.96 17.55 30.72
C VAL A 37 4.98 17.51 32.26
N ARG A 38 3.89 17.90 32.93
CA ARG A 38 3.79 17.85 34.39
C ARG A 38 4.01 16.42 34.90
N GLY A 39 4.77 16.27 36.00
CA GLY A 39 5.03 14.96 36.60
C GLY A 39 6.15 14.13 35.94
N LYS A 40 6.73 14.58 34.82
CA LYS A 40 7.85 13.86 34.16
C LYS A 40 9.12 13.74 35.02
N GLY A 41 9.28 14.63 36.02
CA GLY A 41 10.35 14.59 37.01
C GLY A 41 9.94 14.04 38.37
N HIS A 42 8.75 13.45 38.52
CA HIS A 42 8.33 12.86 39.78
C HIS A 42 9.19 11.62 40.08
N ALA A 43 9.94 11.65 41.17
CA ALA A 43 10.65 10.48 41.67
C ALA A 43 9.63 9.52 42.32
N ALA A 44 9.64 8.25 41.91
CA ALA A 44 8.72 7.25 42.47
C ALA A 44 9.02 7.05 43.96
N ALA A 45 7.97 6.93 44.78
CA ALA A 45 8.12 6.55 46.19
C ALA A 45 8.60 5.09 46.29
N PRO A 46 9.25 4.68 47.40
CA PRO A 46 9.73 3.31 47.57
C PRO A 46 8.62 2.24 47.53
N ASP A 47 7.36 2.64 47.75
CA ASP A 47 6.17 1.77 47.74
C ASP A 47 5.40 1.82 46.41
N ASP A 48 5.88 2.59 45.41
CA ASP A 48 5.20 2.71 44.12
C ASP A 48 5.44 1.50 43.21
N PHE A 49 4.36 0.89 42.74
CA PHE A 49 4.41 -0.20 41.78
C PHE A 49 4.61 0.33 40.34
N ARG A 50 5.79 0.12 39.77
CA ARG A 50 6.11 0.52 38.40
C ARG A 50 5.63 -0.53 37.40
N ILE A 51 4.60 -0.22 36.63
CA ILE A 51 4.16 -1.06 35.51
C ILE A 51 5.21 -0.96 34.39
N GLU A 52 5.84 -2.08 34.05
CA GLU A 52 6.76 -2.14 32.91
C GLU A 52 6.02 -1.83 31.61
N SER A 53 6.50 -0.84 30.87
CA SER A 53 5.99 -0.58 29.53
C SER A 53 6.38 -1.74 28.62
N LYS A 54 5.43 -2.60 28.27
CA LYS A 54 5.65 -3.73 27.36
C LYS A 54 6.12 -3.21 26.00
N ARG A 55 7.40 -3.42 25.67
CA ARG A 55 7.97 -3.03 24.38
C ARG A 55 7.22 -3.75 23.26
N ARG A 56 6.67 -3.00 22.31
CA ARG A 56 6.02 -3.57 21.12
C ARG A 56 7.08 -4.29 20.28
N LYS A 57 6.79 -5.52 19.86
CA LYS A 57 7.66 -6.25 18.93
C LYS A 57 7.72 -5.49 17.61
N ALA A 58 8.93 -5.33 17.07
CA ALA A 58 9.10 -4.76 15.74
C ALA A 58 8.46 -5.68 14.71
N LEU A 59 7.65 -5.11 13.82
CA LEU A 59 7.08 -5.85 12.70
C LEU A 59 8.18 -6.15 11.69
N LYS A 60 8.10 -7.34 11.09
CA LYS A 60 8.96 -7.70 9.96
C LYS A 60 8.52 -6.94 8.70
N ASP A 61 9.38 -6.85 7.71
CA ASP A 61 9.12 -5.98 6.56
C ASP A 61 7.90 -6.42 5.74
N TYR A 62 7.71 -7.73 5.56
CA TYR A 62 6.49 -8.26 4.94
C TYR A 62 5.20 -7.90 5.72
N ASP A 63 5.24 -7.87 7.06
CA ASP A 63 4.09 -7.45 7.89
C ASP A 63 3.81 -5.96 7.77
N LYS A 64 4.86 -5.14 7.58
CA LYS A 64 4.70 -3.70 7.31
C LYS A 64 4.01 -3.49 5.95
N TYR A 65 4.43 -4.22 4.91
CA TYR A 65 3.82 -4.14 3.59
C TYR A 65 2.36 -4.64 3.57
N LEU A 66 2.05 -5.70 4.32
CA LEU A 66 0.67 -6.17 4.50
C LEU A 66 -0.23 -5.12 5.19
N LYS A 67 0.30 -4.36 6.15
CA LYS A 67 -0.43 -3.25 6.78
C LYS A 67 -0.61 -2.05 5.87
N ALA A 68 0.30 -1.86 4.92
CA ALA A 68 0.25 -0.79 3.93
C ALA A 68 -0.52 -1.16 2.65
N PHE A 69 -1.18 -2.33 2.60
CA PHE A 69 -1.89 -2.85 1.42
C PHE A 69 -0.98 -3.04 0.18
N GLN A 70 0.33 -3.14 0.38
CA GLN A 70 1.31 -3.36 -0.68
C GLN A 70 1.57 -4.86 -0.85
N TYR A 71 0.60 -5.58 -1.40
CA TYR A 71 0.63 -7.05 -1.47
C TYR A 71 1.78 -7.61 -2.33
N GLY A 72 2.14 -6.91 -3.43
CA GLY A 72 3.29 -7.27 -4.24
C GLY A 72 4.59 -7.19 -3.44
N ASN A 73 4.88 -6.03 -2.86
CA ASN A 73 6.10 -5.83 -2.06
C ASN A 73 6.17 -6.81 -0.86
N ALA A 74 5.01 -7.16 -0.27
CA ALA A 74 4.94 -8.15 0.80
C ALA A 74 5.39 -9.55 0.32
N LEU A 75 4.95 -9.95 -0.87
CA LEU A 75 5.32 -11.23 -1.47
C LEU A 75 6.81 -11.29 -1.81
N ASP A 76 7.38 -10.22 -2.39
CA ASP A 76 8.82 -10.13 -2.70
C ASP A 76 9.68 -10.15 -1.45
N ALA A 77 9.26 -9.42 -0.41
CA ALA A 77 9.95 -9.42 0.88
C ALA A 77 9.94 -10.81 1.54
N ALA A 78 8.89 -11.61 1.34
CA ALA A 78 8.82 -12.96 1.86
C ALA A 78 9.57 -13.99 1.00
N LEU A 79 9.72 -13.77 -0.30
CA LEU A 79 10.47 -14.68 -1.18
C LEU A 79 11.99 -14.42 -1.16
N SER A 80 12.42 -13.18 -0.93
CA SER A 80 13.83 -12.77 -0.97
C SER A 80 14.68 -13.28 0.20
N MET A 81 14.09 -13.51 1.38
CA MET A 81 14.83 -13.81 2.62
C MET A 81 14.97 -15.31 2.96
N HIS A 82 14.65 -16.22 2.03
CA HIS A 82 14.52 -17.67 2.29
C HIS A 82 13.89 -18.02 3.65
N PRO A 83 12.74 -17.41 4.03
CA PRO A 83 12.15 -17.68 5.33
C PRO A 83 11.64 -19.12 5.40
N PRO A 84 11.37 -19.63 6.62
CA PRO A 84 10.75 -20.94 6.81
C PRO A 84 9.49 -21.06 5.94
N ALA A 85 9.28 -22.21 5.30
CA ALA A 85 8.14 -22.43 4.40
C ALA A 85 6.80 -22.05 5.02
N LEU A 86 6.64 -22.29 6.32
CA LEU A 86 5.48 -21.90 7.10
C LEU A 86 5.20 -20.39 7.04
N THR A 87 6.23 -19.54 7.01
CA THR A 87 6.07 -18.07 6.95
C THR A 87 5.50 -17.63 5.60
N VAL A 88 6.00 -18.19 4.50
CA VAL A 88 5.51 -17.87 3.15
C VAL A 88 4.08 -18.38 2.97
N VAL A 89 3.80 -19.60 3.43
CA VAL A 89 2.44 -20.17 3.37
C VAL A 89 1.47 -19.34 4.21
N SER A 90 1.85 -18.92 5.43
CA SER A 90 1.02 -18.02 6.24
C SER A 90 0.77 -16.69 5.53
N LEU A 91 1.76 -16.12 4.85
CA LEU A 91 1.56 -14.89 4.08
C LEU A 91 0.61 -15.11 2.90
N LEU A 92 0.76 -16.21 2.16
CA LEU A 92 -0.14 -16.56 1.07
C LEU A 92 -1.58 -16.77 1.58
N GLN A 93 -1.74 -17.37 2.75
CA GLN A 93 -3.04 -17.52 3.40
C GLN A 93 -3.67 -16.16 3.73
N GLU A 94 -2.90 -15.24 4.30
CA GLU A 94 -3.36 -13.87 4.57
C GLU A 94 -3.72 -13.11 3.27
N LEU A 95 -2.98 -13.33 2.19
CA LEU A 95 -3.31 -12.75 0.88
C LEU A 95 -4.62 -13.28 0.32
N VAL A 96 -4.89 -14.59 0.46
CA VAL A 96 -6.18 -15.19 0.07
C VAL A 96 -7.31 -14.63 0.93
N HIS A 97 -7.12 -14.54 2.24
CA HIS A 97 -8.15 -14.06 3.17
C HIS A 97 -8.54 -12.58 2.96
N ARG A 98 -7.66 -11.79 2.35
CA ARG A 98 -7.88 -10.36 2.05
C ARG A 98 -8.23 -10.10 0.59
N ASP A 99 -8.45 -11.14 -0.20
CA ASP A 99 -8.59 -11.08 -1.67
C ASP A 99 -7.41 -10.36 -2.37
N GLY A 100 -6.27 -10.25 -1.68
CA GLY A 100 -5.07 -9.55 -2.12
C GLY A 100 -4.16 -10.39 -3.01
N LEU A 101 -4.42 -11.71 -3.15
CA LEU A 101 -3.59 -12.60 -3.97
C LEU A 101 -3.59 -12.19 -5.45
N ARG A 102 -4.77 -11.86 -6.01
CA ARG A 102 -4.88 -11.41 -7.40
C ARG A 102 -4.12 -10.10 -7.62
N ALA A 103 -4.22 -9.17 -6.67
CA ALA A 103 -3.51 -7.90 -6.72
C ALA A 103 -1.98 -8.08 -6.55
N ALA A 104 -1.55 -9.02 -5.72
CA ALA A 104 -0.13 -9.34 -5.54
C ALA A 104 0.50 -9.89 -6.83
N LEU A 105 -0.26 -10.70 -7.58
CA LEU A 105 0.20 -11.35 -8.80
C LEU A 105 -0.04 -10.50 -10.06
N ALA A 106 -0.86 -9.46 -10.01
CA ALA A 106 -1.15 -8.60 -11.15
C ALA A 106 0.09 -7.79 -11.58
N GLY A 107 0.33 -7.70 -12.89
CA GLY A 107 1.38 -6.83 -13.44
C GLY A 107 2.83 -7.25 -13.16
N ARG A 108 3.07 -8.48 -12.69
CA ARG A 108 4.44 -9.02 -12.49
C ARG A 108 5.00 -9.67 -13.74
N ASP A 109 6.28 -9.48 -13.99
CA ASP A 109 7.02 -10.19 -15.04
C ASP A 109 7.29 -11.65 -14.67
N ASP A 110 7.57 -12.49 -15.68
CA ASP A 110 7.81 -13.92 -15.49
C ASP A 110 9.04 -14.19 -14.59
N ILE A 111 10.06 -13.34 -14.67
CA ILE A 111 11.26 -13.39 -13.82
C ILE A 111 10.90 -13.19 -12.34
N ALA A 112 9.98 -12.28 -12.05
CA ALA A 112 9.54 -12.00 -10.67
C ALA A 112 8.63 -13.10 -10.10
N LEU A 113 8.05 -13.96 -10.96
CA LEU A 113 7.22 -15.09 -10.56
C LEU A 113 8.02 -16.38 -10.35
N GLU A 114 9.21 -16.49 -10.93
CA GLU A 114 10.05 -17.67 -10.81
C GLU A 114 10.29 -18.12 -9.36
N PRO A 115 10.63 -17.24 -8.39
CA PRO A 115 10.85 -17.66 -7.01
C PRO A 115 9.60 -18.23 -6.35
N LEU A 116 8.41 -17.72 -6.72
CA LEU A 116 7.13 -18.24 -6.24
C LEU A 116 6.85 -19.63 -6.83
N ALA A 117 7.08 -19.82 -8.13
CA ALA A 117 6.88 -21.10 -8.80
C ALA A 117 7.82 -22.18 -8.23
N GLN A 118 9.09 -21.85 -8.05
CA GLN A 118 10.07 -22.74 -7.41
C GLN A 118 9.65 -23.09 -5.97
N PHE A 119 9.14 -22.12 -5.21
CA PHE A 119 8.63 -22.36 -3.86
C PHE A 119 7.47 -23.35 -3.85
N ILE A 120 6.53 -23.21 -4.78
CA ILE A 120 5.38 -24.11 -4.90
C ILE A 120 5.83 -25.53 -5.21
N VAL A 121 6.66 -25.72 -6.24
CA VAL A 121 7.16 -27.05 -6.65
C VAL A 121 7.90 -27.74 -5.51
N LYS A 122 8.68 -26.98 -4.72
CA LYS A 122 9.41 -27.51 -3.57
C LYS A 122 8.50 -27.94 -2.42
N ASN A 123 7.39 -27.25 -2.19
CA ASN A 123 6.53 -27.44 -1.01
C ASN A 123 5.23 -28.20 -1.28
N ILE A 124 4.90 -28.51 -2.54
CA ILE A 124 3.68 -29.21 -2.91
C ILE A 124 3.60 -30.64 -2.35
N THR A 125 4.76 -31.25 -2.08
CA THR A 125 4.90 -32.58 -1.47
C THR A 125 4.45 -32.60 -0.01
N ASN A 126 4.37 -31.45 0.67
CA ASN A 126 3.90 -31.37 2.05
C ASN A 126 2.36 -31.28 2.11
N PRO A 127 1.65 -32.31 2.60
CA PRO A 127 0.19 -32.39 2.56
C PRO A 127 -0.51 -31.26 3.34
N ARG A 128 0.18 -30.66 4.31
CA ARG A 128 -0.33 -29.54 5.10
C ARG A 128 -0.54 -28.26 4.29
N PHE A 129 0.23 -28.06 3.23
CA PHE A 129 0.21 -26.84 2.43
C PHE A 129 -0.40 -27.04 1.04
N THR A 130 -0.52 -28.29 0.59
CA THR A 130 -1.05 -28.66 -0.73
C THR A 130 -2.35 -27.96 -1.11
N PRO A 131 -3.44 -27.92 -0.29
CA PRO A 131 -4.69 -27.30 -0.72
C PRO A 131 -4.50 -25.80 -1.04
N LEU A 132 -3.82 -25.08 -0.17
CA LEU A 132 -3.55 -23.65 -0.37
C LEU A 132 -2.64 -23.41 -1.58
N LEU A 133 -1.60 -24.22 -1.76
CA LEU A 133 -0.68 -24.07 -2.88
C LEU A 133 -1.37 -24.38 -4.22
N VAL A 134 -2.31 -25.34 -4.24
CA VAL A 134 -3.14 -25.64 -5.43
C VAL A 134 -4.05 -24.47 -5.77
N ASP A 135 -4.68 -23.84 -4.77
CA ASP A 135 -5.49 -22.64 -5.03
C ASP A 135 -4.64 -21.52 -5.63
N VAL A 136 -3.44 -21.30 -5.09
CA VAL A 136 -2.49 -20.31 -5.61
C VAL A 136 -2.06 -20.65 -7.04
N THR A 137 -1.75 -21.91 -7.37
CA THR A 137 -1.40 -22.29 -8.75
C THR A 137 -2.55 -22.10 -9.72
N ILE A 138 -3.79 -22.39 -9.32
CA ILE A 138 -4.98 -22.13 -10.14
C ILE A 138 -5.10 -20.62 -10.41
N THR A 139 -4.92 -19.78 -9.39
CA THR A 139 -4.97 -18.32 -9.60
C THR A 139 -3.83 -17.80 -10.49
N LEU A 140 -2.65 -18.42 -10.41
CA LEU A 140 -1.50 -18.12 -11.27
C LEU A 140 -1.79 -18.51 -12.72
N GLY A 141 -2.34 -19.71 -12.96
CA GLY A 141 -2.73 -20.19 -14.29
C GLY A 141 -3.90 -19.40 -14.90
N ALA A 142 -4.83 -18.91 -14.08
CA ALA A 142 -5.89 -18.03 -14.55
C ALA A 142 -5.35 -16.68 -15.09
N ARG A 143 -4.16 -16.25 -14.66
CA ARG A 143 -3.48 -15.06 -15.18
C ARG A 143 -2.88 -15.27 -16.57
N SER A 144 -2.37 -16.47 -16.87
CA SER A 144 -1.75 -16.78 -18.16
C SER A 144 -2.76 -17.07 -19.28
N VAL A 145 -4.04 -17.20 -18.94
CA VAL A 145 -5.13 -17.27 -19.92
C VAL A 145 -5.90 -15.94 -20.00
N PRO A 146 -5.40 -14.96 -20.77
CA PRO A 146 -6.30 -14.01 -21.40
C PRO A 146 -6.02 -13.84 -22.91
N ALA A 147 -7.11 -13.85 -23.68
CA ALA A 147 -7.28 -13.06 -24.90
C ALA A 147 -6.68 -13.51 -26.26
N HIS A 148 -6.50 -14.81 -26.55
CA HIS A 148 -6.28 -15.27 -27.95
C HIS A 148 -7.40 -16.15 -28.53
N ARG A 149 -8.52 -16.35 -27.82
CA ARG A 149 -9.67 -17.16 -28.31
C ARG A 149 -10.89 -16.34 -28.76
N ARG A 150 -10.69 -15.15 -29.34
CA ARG A 150 -11.79 -14.31 -29.85
C ARG A 150 -11.52 -13.58 -31.18
N ALA A 151 -10.61 -14.08 -32.01
CA ALA A 151 -10.34 -13.47 -33.33
C ALA A 151 -10.57 -14.38 -34.54
N VAL A 152 -11.12 -15.60 -34.37
CA VAL A 152 -11.40 -16.50 -35.49
C VAL A 152 -12.79 -17.11 -35.33
N SER A 153 -13.85 -16.32 -35.51
CA SER A 153 -15.20 -16.87 -35.78
C SER A 153 -16.24 -15.82 -36.21
N GLU A 154 -15.87 -14.72 -36.88
CA GLU A 154 -16.86 -13.92 -37.61
C GLU A 154 -16.25 -13.45 -38.93
N ALA A 155 -16.11 -14.38 -39.87
CA ALA A 155 -15.99 -14.04 -41.27
C ALA A 155 -17.39 -13.68 -41.78
N PRO A 156 -17.64 -12.47 -42.32
CA PRO A 156 -18.90 -12.14 -42.93
C PRO A 156 -19.02 -12.94 -44.24
N VAL A 157 -20.03 -13.80 -44.30
CA VAL A 157 -20.50 -14.43 -45.53
C VAL A 157 -20.85 -13.30 -46.51
N ALA A 158 -19.98 -13.09 -47.49
CA ALA A 158 -20.19 -12.13 -48.56
C ALA A 158 -21.43 -12.54 -49.37
N ALA A 159 -22.53 -11.86 -49.11
CA ALA A 159 -23.75 -11.92 -49.88
C ALA A 159 -23.47 -11.51 -51.32
N HIS A 160 -23.60 -12.47 -52.23
CA HIS A 160 -23.81 -12.25 -53.66
C HIS A 160 -25.12 -11.47 -53.84
N ALA A 161 -25.02 -10.17 -54.14
CA ALA A 161 -26.17 -9.36 -54.50
C ALA A 161 -25.80 -8.35 -55.58
N GLY A 162 -26.28 -8.63 -56.79
CA GLY A 162 -26.90 -7.62 -57.63
C GLY A 162 -25.98 -6.68 -58.38
N ASP A 163 -25.44 -7.21 -59.48
CA ASP A 163 -25.08 -6.41 -60.66
C ASP A 163 -26.32 -5.59 -61.10
N ARG A 164 -26.30 -4.28 -60.85
CA ARG A 164 -27.22 -3.31 -61.43
C ARG A 164 -26.43 -2.10 -61.91
N VAL A 165 -26.09 -2.15 -63.18
CA VAL A 165 -25.80 -0.99 -64.01
C VAL A 165 -27.09 -0.18 -64.21
N PRO A 166 -27.07 1.14 -63.97
CA PRO A 166 -27.90 2.02 -64.78
C PRO A 166 -27.04 2.92 -65.66
N ALA A 167 -27.29 2.74 -66.96
CA ALA A 167 -27.18 3.65 -68.10
C ALA A 167 -26.58 5.04 -67.87
N ARG A 168 -25.54 5.31 -68.67
CA ARG A 168 -25.01 6.63 -68.98
C ARG A 168 -26.10 7.54 -69.54
N ALA A 169 -26.36 8.65 -68.87
CA ALA A 169 -26.83 9.87 -69.49
C ALA A 169 -25.62 10.79 -69.59
N ASP A 170 -25.17 11.10 -70.80
CA ASP A 170 -24.38 12.31 -71.05
C ASP A 170 -24.68 12.82 -72.46
N GLU A 171 -25.27 14.01 -72.49
CA GLU A 171 -25.69 14.74 -73.68
C GLU A 171 -24.53 15.62 -74.20
N GLY A 172 -24.13 15.38 -75.45
CA GLY A 172 -23.59 16.38 -76.39
C GLY A 172 -22.13 16.87 -76.21
N PRO A 173 -21.63 17.77 -77.09
CA PRO A 173 -22.10 18.11 -78.44
C PRO A 173 -20.97 18.06 -79.51
N ARG A 174 -21.34 17.90 -80.79
CA ARG A 174 -20.75 18.54 -81.99
C ARG A 174 -21.45 18.08 -83.26
#